data_AF-A0A7X8HAA4-F1
#
_entry.id   AF-A0A7X8HAA4-F1
#
_cell.length_a   1.000
_cell.length_b   1.000
_cell.length_c   1.000
_cell.angle_alpha   90.00
_cell.angle_beta   90.00
_cell.angle_gamma   90.00
#
_symmetry.space_group_name_H-M   'P 1'
#
loop_
_entity.id
_entity.type
_entity.pdbx_description
1 polymer ?
#
loop_
_entity_poly.entity_id
_entity_poly.type
_entity_poly.pdbx_seq_one_letter_code
_entity_poly.pdbx_strand_id
1 'polypeptide(L)'
;MKKRKLFFLLIFLISITGCSKKEEPLPEQPPEGSINLSELTTKTDYYLPFAIVNDKDNISAAVLNGEAIAFSSGDFIKFEETGFYELVLKYKDQGKPDETILFTTKVKEREAAEWGIREWVPESFESVFPAGAEIEGIYPRHYSDTTDIPFIFYIKESGIIKPVYCEGMSPSTGTAFNIKQGTGSVVINSASITSQARFTIGSKQFIAPLTKIQGVPVELKGTINSRVVIPANALVRIKANLDILASGSLVINEGALILVDEAVDINISGPVTFAGSSDNPILVTCSRRGGYWGGFITRVATGTVKAQHSIFCRSGYHNTSGYFWGHAGRQALFYTENSTLDLDHCYITDHIGQIFYPINSSINLTNILVQRAKTGGQVNYSNLILRNSIFTDFPDDTYEYKDEDNDALYLSASDAQIENTIFMYAKDDGLDSGNTEGGTITLSNCRFEACFHEGAALSSGNNAVKKHTFTNCVFTNCGQGLELGFSSPNHLVVAENCQFLKNGVGIRYGDNYEWAEVEGKMIIRNSFSLNNDRDVWNMVRMTWSPVLENLTFENTVVSKPCPQYPGLPVMVQ
;
A
#
# COMPACT_ATOMS: atom_id res chain seq x y z
N MET A 1 -20.86 49.85 -37.21
CA MET A 1 -21.75 50.01 -38.38
C MET A 1 -22.85 48.95 -38.31
N LYS A 2 -24.11 49.40 -38.28
CA LYS A 2 -25.38 48.74 -38.68
C LYS A 2 -25.76 47.39 -38.01
N LYS A 3 -26.78 47.36 -37.12
CA LYS A 3 -28.25 47.33 -37.38
C LYS A 3 -28.69 45.97 -37.98
N ARG A 4 -29.82 45.33 -37.67
CA ARG A 4 -31.02 45.53 -36.84
C ARG A 4 -31.93 44.32 -37.15
N LYS A 5 -32.80 43.94 -36.21
CA LYS A 5 -34.20 43.45 -36.34
C LYS A 5 -34.49 42.75 -35.00
N LEU A 6 -35.06 43.39 -33.98
CA LEU A 6 -36.35 44.08 -33.83
C LEU A 6 -37.53 43.30 -34.43
N PHE A 7 -38.19 42.53 -33.57
CA PHE A 7 -39.63 42.35 -33.60
C PHE A 7 -40.16 42.67 -32.20
N PHE A 8 -41.00 43.69 -32.12
CA PHE A 8 -41.77 44.09 -30.95
C PHE A 8 -43.12 43.37 -31.02
N LEU A 9 -43.59 42.81 -29.92
CA LEU A 9 -45.02 42.76 -29.63
C LEU A 9 -45.24 43.05 -28.15
N LEU A 10 -45.98 44.13 -27.92
CA LEU A 10 -46.48 44.68 -26.67
C LEU A 10 -47.67 43.84 -26.16
N ILE A 11 -48.10 44.07 -24.90
CA ILE A 11 -49.35 43.63 -24.20
C ILE A 11 -49.05 42.40 -23.29
N PHE A 12 -49.17 42.40 -21.96
CA PHE A 12 -49.98 43.18 -21.00
C PHE A 12 -49.26 43.20 -19.64
N LEU A 13 -49.24 44.34 -18.95
CA LEU A 13 -48.98 44.40 -17.50
C LEU A 13 -50.23 43.82 -16.80
N ILE A 14 -50.10 42.65 -16.18
CA ILE A 14 -51.00 42.22 -15.11
C ILE A 14 -50.17 42.12 -13.85
N SER A 15 -50.36 43.11 -12.98
CA SER A 15 -49.95 43.09 -11.58
C SER A 15 -50.74 41.97 -10.89
N ILE A 16 -50.17 40.77 -10.83
CA ILE A 16 -50.64 39.73 -9.90
C ILE A 16 -49.74 39.83 -8.68
N THR A 17 -50.29 40.41 -7.62
CA THR A 17 -49.87 40.16 -6.25
C THR A 17 -50.10 38.67 -5.97
N GLY A 18 -49.18 37.83 -6.41
CA GLY A 18 -49.12 36.42 -6.07
C GLY A 18 -48.26 36.28 -4.84
N CYS A 19 -48.87 35.99 -3.69
CA CYS A 19 -48.15 35.39 -2.58
C CYS A 19 -47.42 34.15 -3.11
N SER A 20 -46.09 34.21 -3.27
CA SER A 20 -45.30 33.00 -3.40
C SER A 20 -45.35 32.31 -2.04
N LYS A 21 -46.31 31.40 -1.86
CA LYS A 21 -46.16 30.35 -0.86
C LYS A 21 -44.80 29.73 -1.14
N LYS A 22 -43.89 29.78 -0.17
CA LYS A 22 -42.74 28.89 -0.17
C LYS A 22 -43.33 27.48 -0.34
N GLU A 23 -43.06 26.84 -1.46
CA GLU A 23 -43.33 25.41 -1.56
C GLU A 23 -42.53 24.76 -0.44
N GLU A 24 -43.25 24.16 0.52
CA GLU A 24 -42.62 23.33 1.52
C GLU A 24 -41.88 22.22 0.76
N PRO A 25 -40.60 21.96 1.07
CA PRO A 25 -39.89 20.85 0.45
C PRO A 25 -40.72 19.58 0.66
N LEU A 26 -40.92 18.82 -0.41
CA LEU A 26 -41.61 17.53 -0.35
C LEU A 26 -40.98 16.67 0.75
N PRO A 27 -41.78 15.87 1.49
CA PRO A 27 -41.24 14.97 2.50
C PRO A 27 -40.19 14.07 1.86
N GLU A 28 -39.00 14.01 2.47
CA GLU A 28 -37.93 13.13 2.03
C GLU A 28 -38.46 11.69 1.98
N GLN A 29 -38.23 10.99 0.87
CA GLN A 29 -38.64 9.61 0.69
C GLN A 29 -37.48 8.68 1.03
N PRO A 30 -37.74 7.49 1.60
CA PRO A 30 -36.69 6.50 1.82
C PRO A 30 -36.06 6.08 0.48
N PRO A 31 -34.74 5.82 0.44
CA PRO A 31 -34.07 5.36 -0.77
C PRO A 31 -34.62 4.02 -1.27
N GLU A 32 -34.46 3.74 -2.56
CA GLU A 32 -34.78 2.43 -3.13
C GLU A 32 -33.93 1.35 -2.44
N GLY A 33 -34.56 0.25 -2.01
CA GLY A 33 -33.90 -0.82 -1.24
C GLY A 33 -33.99 -0.67 0.30
N SER A 34 -34.70 0.34 0.80
CA SER A 34 -35.01 0.46 2.23
C SER A 34 -35.84 -0.72 2.75
N ILE A 35 -35.62 -1.08 4.01
CA ILE A 35 -36.33 -2.18 4.67
C ILE A 35 -37.17 -1.69 5.84
N ASN A 36 -38.20 -2.44 6.19
CA ASN A 36 -38.97 -2.17 7.39
C ASN A 36 -38.20 -2.60 8.65
N LEU A 37 -38.43 -1.93 9.78
CA LEU A 37 -37.87 -2.30 11.08
C LEU A 37 -38.30 -3.72 11.50
N SER A 38 -39.45 -4.21 11.02
CA SER A 38 -39.87 -5.60 11.18
C SER A 38 -39.01 -6.62 10.42
N GLU A 39 -38.32 -6.20 9.36
CA GLU A 39 -37.51 -7.04 8.47
C GLU A 39 -36.02 -6.97 8.81
N LEU A 40 -35.62 -5.97 9.59
CA LEU A 40 -34.25 -5.81 10.06
C LEU A 40 -33.82 -7.02 10.88
N THR A 41 -32.73 -7.65 10.47
CA THR A 41 -32.19 -8.85 11.09
C THR A 41 -30.87 -8.53 11.74
N THR A 42 -30.69 -8.95 13.00
CA THR A 42 -29.42 -8.77 13.71
C THR A 42 -28.32 -9.63 13.08
N LYS A 43 -27.07 -9.17 13.15
CA LYS A 43 -25.89 -9.81 12.57
C LYS A 43 -25.98 -9.98 11.05
N THR A 44 -26.42 -8.93 10.36
CA THR A 44 -26.60 -8.91 8.90
C THR A 44 -25.85 -7.74 8.27
N ASP A 45 -25.34 -7.94 7.06
CA ASP A 45 -24.72 -6.89 6.25
C ASP A 45 -25.73 -6.34 5.24
N TYR A 46 -25.80 -5.01 5.11
CA TYR A 46 -26.70 -4.32 4.18
C TYR A 46 -25.93 -3.47 3.17
N TYR A 47 -26.33 -3.50 1.90
CA TYR A 47 -25.69 -2.67 0.87
C TYR A 47 -26.22 -1.24 0.91
N LEU A 48 -25.32 -0.27 0.75
CA LEU A 48 -25.66 1.15 0.61
C LEU A 48 -26.18 1.50 -0.79
N PRO A 49 -27.01 2.56 -0.93
CA PRO A 49 -27.64 3.33 0.16
C PRO A 49 -28.69 2.48 0.88
N PHE A 50 -28.77 2.61 2.20
CA PHE A 50 -29.62 1.80 3.05
C PHE A 50 -30.50 2.69 3.93
N ALA A 51 -31.75 2.31 4.20
CA ALA A 51 -32.53 2.96 5.25
C ALA A 51 -33.42 1.96 5.97
N ILE A 52 -33.70 2.27 7.23
CA ILE A 52 -34.61 1.51 8.08
C ILE A 52 -35.85 2.35 8.30
N VAL A 53 -37.00 1.86 7.85
CA VAL A 53 -38.32 2.50 8.05
C VAL A 53 -38.97 1.92 9.29
N ASN A 54 -39.36 2.76 10.24
CA ASN A 54 -40.07 2.30 11.43
C ASN A 54 -41.56 2.03 11.11
N ASP A 55 -41.88 0.76 10.86
CA ASP A 55 -43.24 0.28 10.66
C ASP A 55 -43.96 -0.11 11.98
N LYS A 56 -43.31 0.11 13.14
CA LYS A 56 -43.81 -0.25 14.47
C LYS A 56 -44.32 0.98 15.24
N ASP A 57 -45.51 0.87 15.82
CA ASP A 57 -46.14 1.92 16.64
C ASP A 57 -45.82 1.80 18.14
N ASN A 58 -45.17 0.71 18.55
CA ASN A 58 -44.91 0.37 19.95
C ASN A 58 -43.50 0.73 20.45
N ILE A 59 -42.69 1.41 19.65
CA ILE A 59 -41.36 1.91 20.04
C ILE A 59 -41.54 3.19 20.89
N SER A 60 -40.92 3.23 22.08
CA SER A 60 -40.90 4.38 22.98
C SER A 60 -39.65 5.22 22.83
N ALA A 61 -38.51 4.60 22.52
CA ALA A 61 -37.25 5.26 22.22
C ALA A 61 -36.37 4.35 21.35
N ALA A 62 -35.47 4.94 20.58
CA ALA A 62 -34.42 4.24 19.86
C ALA A 62 -33.07 4.91 20.13
N VAL A 63 -32.02 4.09 20.21
CA VAL A 63 -30.64 4.52 20.42
C VAL A 63 -29.78 3.88 19.35
N LEU A 64 -29.07 4.67 18.55
CA LEU A 64 -28.16 4.20 17.51
C LEU A 64 -26.72 4.52 17.94
N ASN A 65 -25.86 3.50 18.08
CA ASN A 65 -24.47 3.66 18.51
C ASN A 65 -24.30 4.47 19.81
N GLY A 66 -25.24 4.32 20.74
CA GLY A 66 -25.27 5.05 22.02
C GLY A 66 -25.94 6.42 21.98
N GLU A 67 -26.33 6.92 20.80
CA GLU A 67 -27.02 8.20 20.64
C GLU A 67 -28.54 8.03 20.48
N ALA A 68 -29.33 8.81 21.23
CA ALA A 68 -30.78 8.78 21.10
C ALA A 68 -31.22 9.40 19.76
N ILE A 69 -32.11 8.72 19.05
CA ILE A 69 -32.58 9.09 17.72
C ILE A 69 -34.10 9.25 17.69
N ALA A 70 -34.59 10.18 16.86
CA ALA A 70 -36.00 10.30 16.56
C ALA A 70 -36.39 9.16 15.60
N PHE A 71 -37.29 8.28 16.05
CA PHE A 71 -37.67 7.10 15.28
C PHE A 71 -39.10 6.68 15.60
N SER A 72 -40.06 7.55 15.30
CA SER A 72 -41.50 7.29 15.47
C SER A 72 -42.02 6.41 14.32
N SER A 73 -43.21 5.86 14.48
CA SER A 73 -43.86 5.11 13.39
C SER A 73 -44.02 5.98 12.15
N GLY A 74 -43.57 5.48 11.00
CA GLY A 74 -43.53 6.18 9.71
C GLY A 74 -42.22 6.95 9.46
N ASP A 75 -41.40 7.18 10.48
CA ASP A 75 -40.07 7.78 10.30
C ASP A 75 -39.10 6.75 9.71
N PHE A 76 -38.00 7.22 9.12
CA PHE A 76 -36.91 6.36 8.67
C PHE A 76 -35.55 6.97 9.00
N ILE A 77 -34.54 6.10 9.07
CA ILE A 77 -33.13 6.49 9.25
C ILE A 77 -32.37 6.06 8.02
N LYS A 78 -31.69 7.00 7.38
CA LYS A 78 -30.85 6.76 6.21
C LYS A 78 -29.40 6.53 6.63
N PHE A 79 -28.75 5.60 5.95
CA PHE A 79 -27.34 5.27 6.08
C PHE A 79 -26.67 5.52 4.72
N GLU A 80 -25.63 6.34 4.74
CA GLU A 80 -24.87 6.74 3.55
C GLU A 80 -23.38 6.34 3.64
N GLU A 81 -22.95 5.86 4.81
CA GLU A 81 -21.56 5.46 5.07
C GLU A 81 -21.51 4.01 5.53
N THR A 82 -20.42 3.33 5.16
CA THR A 82 -20.12 1.97 5.64
C THR A 82 -19.76 2.02 7.12
N GLY A 83 -20.05 0.93 7.84
CA GLY A 83 -19.72 0.86 9.25
C GLY A 83 -20.48 -0.20 10.02
N PHE A 84 -20.20 -0.23 11.33
CA PHE A 84 -20.90 -1.08 12.30
C PHE A 84 -21.93 -0.26 13.07
N TYR A 85 -23.14 -0.82 13.22
CA TYR A 85 -24.26 -0.17 13.88
C TYR A 85 -24.89 -1.07 14.95
N GLU A 86 -25.13 -0.48 16.11
CA GLU A 86 -25.95 -1.02 17.18
C GLU A 86 -27.22 -0.17 17.32
N LEU A 87 -28.37 -0.76 17.03
CA LEU A 87 -29.68 -0.15 17.23
C LEU A 87 -30.36 -0.80 18.45
N VAL A 88 -30.55 -0.02 19.51
CA VAL A 88 -31.28 -0.44 20.71
C VAL A 88 -32.69 0.15 20.68
N LEU A 89 -33.70 -0.72 20.65
CA LEU A 89 -35.10 -0.37 20.65
C LEU A 89 -35.70 -0.55 22.05
N LYS A 90 -36.33 0.51 22.55
CA LYS A 90 -37.11 0.48 23.79
C LYS A 90 -38.58 0.47 23.46
N TYR A 91 -39.33 -0.36 24.16
CA TYR A 91 -40.75 -0.55 23.90
C TYR A 91 -41.62 0.28 24.84
N LYS A 92 -42.83 0.65 24.38
CA LYS A 92 -43.84 1.32 25.22
C LYS A 92 -44.37 0.38 26.31
N ASP A 93 -44.36 -0.92 26.03
CA ASP A 93 -44.64 -1.95 27.03
C ASP A 93 -43.45 -2.12 27.96
N GLN A 94 -43.59 -1.68 29.21
CA GLN A 94 -42.55 -1.77 30.24
C GLN A 94 -42.18 -3.21 30.63
N GLY A 95 -43.00 -4.21 30.27
CA GLY A 95 -42.71 -5.62 30.49
C GLY A 95 -41.84 -6.24 29.39
N LYS A 96 -41.65 -5.57 28.25
CA LYS A 96 -40.84 -6.05 27.14
C LYS A 96 -39.38 -5.59 27.30
N PRO A 97 -38.39 -6.51 27.26
CA PRO A 97 -36.99 -6.12 27.33
C PRO A 97 -36.59 -5.28 26.10
N ASP A 98 -35.59 -4.43 26.29
CA ASP A 98 -34.93 -3.70 25.21
C ASP A 98 -34.38 -4.71 24.18
N GLU A 99 -34.50 -4.37 22.90
CA GLU A 99 -34.00 -5.20 21.80
C GLU A 99 -32.77 -4.55 21.16
N THR A 100 -31.67 -5.28 21.09
CA THR A 100 -30.43 -4.82 20.44
C THR A 100 -30.28 -5.51 19.09
N ILE A 101 -30.15 -4.72 18.04
CA ILE A 101 -29.97 -5.16 16.67
C ILE A 101 -28.60 -4.67 16.19
N LEU A 102 -27.73 -5.61 15.81
CA LEU A 102 -26.41 -5.33 15.26
C LEU A 102 -26.46 -5.51 13.75
N PHE A 103 -25.84 -4.62 12.99
CA PHE A 103 -25.71 -4.79 11.55
C PHE A 103 -24.51 -4.01 11.02
N THR A 104 -24.07 -4.32 9.81
CA THR A 104 -23.10 -3.49 9.10
C THR A 104 -23.68 -2.97 7.80
N THR A 105 -23.09 -1.90 7.29
CA THR A 105 -23.34 -1.43 5.93
C THR A 105 -22.07 -1.57 5.09
N LYS A 106 -22.24 -1.93 3.81
CA LYS A 106 -21.14 -2.11 2.85
C LYS A 106 -21.48 -1.62 1.45
N VAL A 107 -20.45 -1.51 0.60
CA VAL A 107 -20.58 -1.22 -0.85
C VAL A 107 -20.03 -2.39 -1.67
N LYS A 108 -20.49 -2.51 -2.91
CA LYS A 108 -20.11 -3.63 -3.78
C LYS A 108 -18.63 -3.59 -4.19
N GLU A 109 -18.04 -2.41 -4.21
CA GLU A 109 -16.67 -2.19 -4.63
C GLU A 109 -15.65 -2.61 -3.56
N ARG A 110 -16.05 -2.65 -2.29
CA ARG A 110 -15.19 -2.98 -1.12
C ARG A 110 -15.54 -4.33 -0.48
N GLU A 111 -16.73 -4.85 -0.78
CA GLU A 111 -17.29 -6.09 -0.24
C GLU A 111 -17.02 -6.30 1.26
N ALA A 112 -16.10 -7.20 1.60
CA ALA A 112 -15.77 -7.57 2.96
C ALA A 112 -14.53 -6.85 3.51
N ALA A 113 -13.71 -6.20 2.68
CA ALA A 113 -12.41 -5.64 3.09
C ALA A 113 -12.54 -4.65 4.26
N GLU A 114 -13.65 -3.93 4.36
CA GLU A 114 -13.87 -2.91 5.38
C GLU A 114 -15.05 -3.26 6.31
N TRP A 115 -15.17 -4.54 6.69
CA TRP A 115 -16.31 -4.97 7.51
C TRP A 115 -16.38 -4.23 8.85
N GLY A 116 -17.50 -3.56 9.08
CA GLY A 116 -17.80 -2.85 10.32
C GLY A 116 -17.00 -1.55 10.53
N ILE A 117 -16.29 -1.08 9.51
CA ILE A 117 -15.53 0.19 9.50
C ILE A 117 -15.95 1.03 8.29
N ARG A 118 -15.58 2.31 8.30
CA ARG A 118 -15.88 3.21 7.18
C ARG A 118 -14.96 2.93 6.00
N GLU A 119 -15.39 3.34 4.81
CA GLU A 119 -14.56 3.38 3.63
C GLU A 119 -13.33 4.25 3.87
N TRP A 120 -12.17 3.70 3.57
CA TRP A 120 -10.91 4.43 3.69
C TRP A 120 -10.27 4.71 2.33
N VAL A 121 -9.84 5.95 2.18
CA VAL A 121 -8.89 6.40 1.18
C VAL A 121 -7.92 7.31 1.92
N PRO A 122 -6.60 7.10 1.81
CA PRO A 122 -5.63 7.96 2.48
C PRO A 122 -5.80 9.42 2.10
N GLU A 123 -5.63 10.32 3.07
CA GLU A 123 -5.68 11.76 2.81
C GLU A 123 -4.56 12.19 1.85
N SER A 124 -4.85 13.19 1.02
CA SER A 124 -3.84 13.81 0.15
C SER A 124 -2.78 14.56 0.96
N PHE A 125 -1.56 14.59 0.46
CA PHE A 125 -0.50 15.40 1.07
C PHE A 125 -0.51 16.86 0.58
N GLU A 126 0.04 17.76 1.39
CA GLU A 126 0.34 19.13 0.98
C GLU A 126 1.78 19.21 0.44
N SER A 127 1.96 19.81 -0.74
CA SER A 127 3.26 19.97 -1.38
C SER A 127 4.06 21.09 -0.71
N VAL A 128 5.15 20.73 -0.04
CA VAL A 128 6.04 21.64 0.68
C VAL A 128 7.51 21.28 0.41
N PHE A 129 8.27 22.24 -0.11
CA PHE A 129 9.71 22.12 -0.22
C PHE A 129 10.40 22.94 0.90
N PRO A 130 11.12 22.31 1.85
CA PRO A 130 11.72 23.04 2.96
C PRO A 130 12.82 24.01 2.52
N ALA A 131 12.87 25.16 3.20
CA ALA A 131 14.03 26.04 3.10
C ALA A 131 15.27 25.31 3.64
N GLY A 132 16.38 25.33 2.88
CA GLY A 132 17.63 24.67 3.27
C GLY A 132 17.79 23.21 2.79
N ALA A 133 16.71 22.56 2.34
CA ALA A 133 16.81 21.21 1.79
C ALA A 133 17.47 21.20 0.39
N GLU A 134 18.19 20.14 0.06
CA GLU A 134 18.88 19.89 -1.20
C GLU A 134 18.27 18.69 -1.93
N ILE A 135 18.48 18.62 -3.25
CA ILE A 135 18.05 17.49 -4.07
C ILE A 135 19.28 16.66 -4.39
N GLU A 136 19.28 15.41 -3.97
CA GLU A 136 20.18 14.39 -4.50
C GLU A 136 19.44 13.60 -5.58
N GLY A 137 20.11 13.35 -6.71
CA GLY A 137 19.55 12.53 -7.78
C GLY A 137 20.42 11.30 -8.05
N ILE A 138 19.79 10.14 -8.08
CA ILE A 138 20.39 8.88 -8.52
C ILE A 138 19.79 8.50 -9.87
N TYR A 139 20.66 8.27 -10.85
CA TYR A 139 20.27 7.95 -12.22
C TYR A 139 21.48 7.36 -12.95
N PRO A 140 21.28 6.58 -14.04
CA PRO A 140 22.41 6.07 -14.83
C PRO A 140 23.12 7.23 -15.54
N ARG A 141 24.45 7.25 -15.53
CA ARG A 141 25.22 8.30 -16.25
C ARG A 141 25.24 8.09 -17.76
N HIS A 142 24.83 6.91 -18.21
CA HIS A 142 24.92 6.47 -19.59
C HIS A 142 23.57 6.05 -20.14
N TYR A 143 23.32 6.32 -21.43
CA TYR A 143 22.04 6.00 -22.07
C TYR A 143 22.14 5.56 -23.53
N SER A 144 21.02 5.01 -24.03
CA SER A 144 20.78 4.66 -25.44
C SER A 144 19.48 5.31 -25.92
N ASP A 145 19.34 5.61 -27.21
CA ASP A 145 18.14 6.26 -27.78
C ASP A 145 16.87 5.39 -27.71
N THR A 146 17.02 4.10 -27.43
CA THR A 146 15.93 3.11 -27.51
C THR A 146 15.28 2.81 -26.16
N THR A 147 15.71 3.47 -25.08
CA THR A 147 15.39 3.07 -23.72
C THR A 147 14.72 4.19 -22.95
N ASP A 148 13.97 3.85 -21.92
CA ASP A 148 13.55 4.87 -20.96
C ASP A 148 14.52 4.87 -19.77
N ILE A 149 14.64 6.04 -19.13
CA ILE A 149 15.66 6.28 -18.12
C ILE A 149 14.97 6.62 -16.80
N PRO A 150 15.19 5.82 -15.75
CA PRO A 150 14.74 6.14 -14.40
C PRO A 150 15.64 7.19 -13.75
N PHE A 151 15.00 8.13 -13.05
CA PHE A 151 15.63 9.12 -12.18
C PHE A 151 14.97 9.02 -10.81
N ILE A 152 15.79 8.86 -9.79
CA ILE A 152 15.39 8.78 -8.39
C ILE A 152 15.87 10.04 -7.68
N PHE A 153 15.05 10.58 -6.78
CA PHE A 153 15.34 11.80 -6.05
C PHE A 153 15.22 11.58 -4.55
N TYR A 154 16.18 12.12 -3.81
CA TYR A 154 16.09 12.32 -2.37
C TYR A 154 16.10 13.80 -2.04
N ILE A 155 15.23 14.21 -1.12
CA ILE A 155 15.25 15.53 -0.50
C ILE A 155 15.99 15.41 0.82
N LYS A 156 17.15 16.04 0.90
CA LYS A 156 18.05 15.93 2.05
C LYS A 156 18.30 17.28 2.70
N GLU A 157 18.58 17.28 3.98
CA GLU A 157 19.17 18.43 4.66
C GLU A 157 20.25 17.89 5.60
N SER A 158 21.45 18.46 5.51
CA SER A 158 22.63 17.96 6.24
C SER A 158 22.90 16.46 6.02
N GLY A 159 22.64 15.97 4.80
CA GLY A 159 22.87 14.57 4.39
C GLY A 159 21.78 13.57 4.80
N ILE A 160 20.74 14.00 5.53
CA ILE A 160 19.66 13.13 6.01
C ILE A 160 18.41 13.34 5.15
N ILE A 161 17.73 12.27 4.74
CA ILE A 161 16.46 12.34 4.01
C ILE A 161 15.41 13.02 4.90
N LYS A 162 14.74 14.04 4.36
CA LYS A 162 13.72 14.78 5.08
C LYS A 162 12.33 14.21 4.84
N PRO A 163 11.51 14.04 5.88
CA PRO A 163 10.15 13.52 5.76
C PRO A 163 9.22 14.60 5.20
N VAL A 164 9.32 14.86 3.89
CA VAL A 164 8.60 15.94 3.20
C VAL A 164 7.89 15.43 1.97
N TYR A 165 6.84 16.15 1.59
CA TYR A 165 6.04 15.86 0.41
C TYR A 165 6.20 17.00 -0.57
N CYS A 166 6.59 16.71 -1.80
CA CYS A 166 6.62 17.75 -2.83
C CYS A 166 6.43 17.15 -4.21
N GLU A 167 5.99 18.00 -5.13
CA GLU A 167 5.79 17.62 -6.53
C GLU A 167 7.05 17.94 -7.34
N GLY A 168 7.28 17.10 -8.35
CA GLY A 168 8.31 17.26 -9.34
C GLY A 168 7.76 17.17 -10.76
N MET A 169 8.48 17.75 -11.71
CA MET A 169 8.14 17.70 -13.13
C MET A 169 9.40 17.73 -13.99
N SER A 170 9.42 16.97 -15.07
CA SER A 170 10.40 17.12 -16.16
C SER A 170 9.89 18.13 -17.20
N PRO A 171 10.46 19.33 -17.34
CA PRO A 171 9.96 20.34 -18.28
C PRO A 171 10.09 19.92 -19.76
N SER A 172 11.00 19.01 -20.08
CA SER A 172 11.21 18.50 -21.44
C SER A 172 10.10 17.56 -21.90
N THR A 173 9.47 16.82 -20.98
CA THR A 173 8.43 15.83 -21.31
C THR A 173 7.05 16.21 -20.76
N GLY A 174 6.97 17.14 -19.81
CA GLY A 174 5.75 17.44 -19.04
C GLY A 174 5.39 16.35 -18.02
N THR A 175 6.27 15.37 -17.79
CA THR A 175 5.99 14.26 -16.86
C THR A 175 6.09 14.74 -15.43
N ALA A 176 4.97 14.75 -14.72
CA ALA A 176 4.90 15.01 -13.29
C ALA A 176 5.17 13.74 -12.47
N PHE A 177 5.64 13.91 -11.24
CA PHE A 177 5.89 12.85 -10.27
C PHE A 177 5.84 13.40 -8.86
N ASN A 178 5.59 12.54 -7.88
CA ASN A 178 5.57 12.93 -6.48
C ASN A 178 6.83 12.45 -5.76
N ILE A 179 7.24 13.25 -4.78
CA ILE A 179 8.23 12.90 -3.77
C ILE A 179 7.49 12.81 -2.45
N LYS A 180 7.54 11.64 -1.83
CA LYS A 180 6.85 11.29 -0.59
C LYS A 180 7.88 10.85 0.44
N GLN A 181 7.78 11.36 1.66
CA GLN A 181 8.80 11.13 2.70
C GLN A 181 10.23 11.44 2.20
N GLY A 182 10.36 12.48 1.38
CA GLY A 182 11.62 12.91 0.78
C GLY A 182 12.15 12.01 -0.33
N THR A 183 11.40 11.01 -0.80
CA THR A 183 11.82 10.08 -1.85
C THR A 183 10.82 10.03 -2.99
N GLY A 184 11.30 10.02 -4.22
CA GLY A 184 10.45 9.81 -5.39
C GLY A 184 11.26 9.43 -6.61
N SER A 185 10.58 9.03 -7.68
CA SER A 185 11.23 8.72 -8.94
C SER A 185 10.33 8.96 -10.14
N VAL A 186 10.95 9.11 -11.31
CA VAL A 186 10.29 9.30 -12.60
C VAL A 186 11.06 8.59 -13.69
N VAL A 187 10.35 8.03 -14.67
CA VAL A 187 10.94 7.47 -15.88
C VAL A 187 10.67 8.42 -17.04
N ILE A 188 11.72 8.86 -17.73
CA ILE A 188 11.60 9.72 -18.91
C ILE A 188 12.14 9.02 -20.17
N ASN A 189 11.57 9.39 -21.30
CA ASN A 189 11.97 8.88 -22.60
C ASN A 189 13.34 9.44 -23.00
N SER A 190 14.32 8.57 -23.27
CA SER A 190 15.67 9.00 -23.64
C SER A 190 15.74 9.80 -24.95
N ALA A 191 14.75 9.65 -25.85
CA ALA A 191 14.68 10.45 -27.07
C ALA A 191 14.44 11.95 -26.80
N SER A 192 14.00 12.30 -25.59
CA SER A 192 13.89 13.70 -25.16
C SER A 192 15.20 14.29 -24.61
N ILE A 193 16.26 13.47 -24.49
CA ILE A 193 17.52 13.82 -23.84
C ILE A 193 18.61 14.00 -24.89
N THR A 194 19.26 15.16 -24.87
CA THR A 194 20.42 15.46 -25.73
C THR A 194 21.76 15.21 -25.02
N SER A 195 21.92 15.80 -23.83
CA SER A 195 23.13 15.69 -23.00
C SER A 195 22.85 15.85 -21.50
N GLN A 196 21.64 16.27 -21.15
CA GLN A 196 21.20 16.43 -19.77
C GLN A 196 19.69 16.28 -19.70
N ALA A 197 19.20 15.75 -18.59
CA ALA A 197 17.80 15.83 -18.19
C ALA A 197 17.61 16.96 -17.16
N ARG A 198 16.44 17.59 -17.15
CA ARG A 198 16.12 18.69 -16.24
C ARG A 198 14.82 18.38 -15.51
N PHE A 199 14.79 18.76 -14.23
CA PHE A 199 13.64 18.57 -13.36
C PHE A 199 13.43 19.81 -12.52
N THR A 200 12.17 20.17 -12.33
CA THR A 200 11.74 21.14 -11.31
C THR A 200 11.13 20.35 -10.17
N ILE A 201 11.63 20.52 -8.96
CA ILE A 201 11.12 19.84 -7.75
C ILE A 201 10.86 20.91 -6.70
N GLY A 202 9.61 21.08 -6.31
CA GLY A 202 9.16 22.28 -5.61
C GLY A 202 9.61 23.54 -6.36
N SER A 203 10.38 24.40 -5.70
CA SER A 203 10.95 25.63 -6.30
C SER A 203 12.37 25.49 -6.86
N LYS A 204 12.97 24.29 -6.78
CA LYS A 204 14.37 24.05 -7.17
C LYS A 204 14.49 23.36 -8.53
N GLN A 205 15.62 23.60 -9.19
CA GLN A 205 16.00 22.91 -10.41
C GLN A 205 17.04 21.84 -10.11
N PHE A 206 16.89 20.67 -10.72
CA PHE A 206 17.90 19.61 -10.75
C PHE A 206 18.30 19.33 -12.20
N ILE A 207 19.60 19.24 -12.45
CA ILE A 207 20.17 18.98 -13.77
C ILE A 207 20.99 17.70 -13.69
N ALA A 208 20.63 16.74 -14.53
CA ALA A 208 21.26 15.44 -14.60
C ALA A 208 22.08 15.33 -15.90
N PRO A 209 23.41 15.54 -15.90
CA PRO A 209 24.24 15.26 -17.07
C PRO A 209 24.26 13.77 -17.43
N LEU A 210 24.14 13.45 -18.73
CA LEU A 210 24.16 12.08 -19.27
C LEU A 210 25.07 11.99 -20.50
N THR A 211 25.71 10.83 -20.66
CA THR A 211 26.55 10.49 -21.81
C THR A 211 25.91 9.39 -22.63
N LYS A 212 25.70 9.63 -23.92
CA LYS A 212 25.24 8.58 -24.83
C LYS A 212 26.34 7.55 -25.03
N ILE A 213 26.05 6.27 -24.80
CA ILE A 213 27.05 5.21 -25.04
C ILE A 213 27.38 5.15 -26.53
N GLN A 214 28.66 5.24 -26.83
CA GLN A 214 29.21 5.03 -28.17
C GLN A 214 29.96 3.70 -28.16
N GLY A 215 29.66 2.80 -29.10
CA GLY A 215 30.37 1.53 -29.20
C GLY A 215 29.47 0.37 -29.63
N VAL A 216 30.12 -0.76 -29.93
CA VAL A 216 29.43 -2.00 -30.26
C VAL A 216 28.92 -2.63 -28.95
N PRO A 217 27.63 -2.98 -28.85
CA PRO A 217 27.10 -3.65 -27.67
C PRO A 217 27.80 -4.99 -27.42
N VAL A 218 28.02 -5.32 -26.15
CA VAL A 218 28.36 -6.68 -25.72
C VAL A 218 27.07 -7.51 -25.77
N GLU A 219 27.04 -8.53 -26.61
CA GLU A 219 25.91 -9.47 -26.65
C GLU A 219 26.15 -10.64 -25.70
N LEU A 220 25.29 -10.81 -24.70
CA LEU A 220 25.22 -12.03 -23.90
C LEU A 220 24.11 -12.91 -24.47
N LYS A 221 24.42 -14.19 -24.71
CA LYS A 221 23.51 -15.13 -25.34
C LYS A 221 23.78 -16.57 -24.90
N GLY A 222 22.72 -17.38 -24.87
CA GLY A 222 22.81 -18.81 -24.58
C GLY A 222 23.32 -19.06 -23.17
N THR A 223 24.49 -19.67 -23.06
CA THR A 223 24.99 -20.20 -21.80
C THR A 223 26.32 -19.59 -21.39
N ILE A 224 26.42 -19.10 -20.15
CA ILE A 224 27.65 -18.69 -19.48
C ILE A 224 28.10 -19.84 -18.58
N ASN A 225 29.16 -20.53 -18.97
CA ASN A 225 29.73 -21.69 -18.25
C ASN A 225 31.14 -21.44 -17.70
N SER A 226 31.64 -20.20 -17.84
CA SER A 226 32.91 -19.71 -17.32
C SER A 226 32.72 -18.28 -16.82
N ARG A 227 33.75 -17.68 -16.21
CA ARG A 227 33.68 -16.31 -15.70
C ARG A 227 33.63 -15.30 -16.85
N VAL A 228 32.59 -14.46 -16.84
CA VAL A 228 32.43 -13.31 -17.73
C VAL A 228 32.47 -12.03 -16.91
N VAL A 229 33.24 -11.05 -17.38
CA VAL A 229 33.34 -9.71 -16.77
C VAL A 229 32.90 -8.67 -17.80
N ILE A 230 31.85 -7.93 -17.48
CA ILE A 230 31.39 -6.79 -18.28
C ILE A 230 32.16 -5.55 -17.84
N PRO A 231 32.84 -4.83 -18.75
CA PRO A 231 33.59 -3.63 -18.39
C PRO A 231 32.67 -2.48 -17.98
N ALA A 232 33.22 -1.50 -17.28
CA ALA A 232 32.49 -0.31 -16.88
C ALA A 232 31.94 0.44 -18.11
N ASN A 233 30.77 1.07 -17.96
CA ASN A 233 30.09 1.86 -18.99
C ASN A 233 29.72 1.07 -20.28
N ALA A 234 29.73 -0.27 -20.22
CA ALA A 234 29.37 -1.10 -21.36
C ALA A 234 27.87 -1.04 -21.66
N LEU A 235 27.52 -1.06 -22.95
CA LEU A 235 26.18 -1.38 -23.41
C LEU A 235 26.07 -2.89 -23.61
N VAL A 236 25.19 -3.55 -22.86
CA VAL A 236 24.94 -5.00 -22.94
C VAL A 236 23.56 -5.25 -23.53
N ARG A 237 23.45 -6.26 -24.41
CA ARG A 237 22.19 -6.70 -25.01
C ARG A 237 21.96 -8.18 -24.71
N ILE A 238 20.76 -8.50 -24.23
CA ILE A 238 20.29 -9.88 -23.96
C ILE A 238 18.97 -10.07 -24.72
N LYS A 239 19.02 -10.81 -25.83
CA LYS A 239 17.90 -10.93 -26.79
C LYS A 239 17.06 -12.21 -26.65
N ALA A 240 17.54 -13.13 -25.81
CA ALA A 240 16.91 -14.41 -25.54
C ALA A 240 17.35 -14.85 -24.15
N ASN A 241 16.64 -15.84 -23.58
CA ASN A 241 16.94 -16.36 -22.25
C ASN A 241 18.43 -16.69 -22.11
N LEU A 242 19.00 -16.27 -20.98
CA LEU A 242 20.41 -16.42 -20.65
C LEU A 242 20.56 -17.37 -19.47
N ASP A 243 21.36 -18.41 -19.64
CA ASP A 243 21.64 -19.38 -18.58
C ASP A 243 23.05 -19.18 -18.03
N ILE A 244 23.16 -18.87 -16.75
CA ILE A 244 24.43 -18.78 -16.04
C ILE A 244 24.60 -20.07 -15.24
N LEU A 245 25.38 -21.02 -15.75
CA LEU A 245 25.54 -22.33 -15.12
C LEU A 245 26.33 -22.23 -13.81
N ALA A 246 26.24 -23.26 -12.98
CA ALA A 246 26.99 -23.36 -11.73
C ALA A 246 28.53 -23.27 -11.91
N SER A 247 29.06 -23.64 -13.08
CA SER A 247 30.49 -23.47 -13.41
C SER A 247 30.84 -22.07 -13.90
N GLY A 248 29.83 -21.26 -14.26
CA GLY A 248 29.97 -19.90 -14.77
C GLY A 248 29.79 -18.85 -13.68
N SER A 249 30.14 -17.61 -14.02
CA SER A 249 29.83 -16.44 -13.18
C SER A 249 29.77 -15.19 -14.05
N LEU A 250 28.97 -14.21 -13.64
CA LEU A 250 28.83 -12.93 -14.33
C LEU A 250 29.12 -11.77 -13.37
N VAL A 251 30.11 -10.95 -13.70
CA VAL A 251 30.43 -9.73 -12.96
C VAL A 251 30.20 -8.53 -13.87
N ILE A 252 29.36 -7.60 -13.43
CA ILE A 252 29.02 -6.38 -14.16
C ILE A 252 29.58 -5.19 -13.40
N ASN A 253 30.46 -4.43 -14.04
CA ASN A 253 31.05 -3.24 -13.43
C ASN A 253 30.16 -2.00 -13.65
N GLU A 254 30.42 -0.99 -12.83
CA GLU A 254 29.71 0.29 -12.76
C GLU A 254 29.40 0.96 -14.11
N GLY A 255 28.27 1.68 -14.14
CA GLY A 255 27.82 2.44 -15.31
C GLY A 255 27.33 1.61 -16.49
N ALA A 256 27.36 0.27 -16.40
CA ALA A 256 26.84 -0.57 -17.47
C ALA A 256 25.34 -0.34 -17.69
N LEU A 257 24.93 -0.33 -18.97
CA LEU A 257 23.54 -0.30 -19.40
C LEU A 257 23.19 -1.67 -19.98
N ILE A 258 22.37 -2.43 -19.27
CA ILE A 258 21.94 -3.77 -19.66
C ILE A 258 20.51 -3.69 -20.19
N LEU A 259 20.35 -4.08 -21.45
CA LEU A 259 19.08 -4.06 -22.16
C LEU A 259 18.64 -5.47 -22.47
N VAL A 260 17.55 -5.86 -21.83
CA VAL A 260 16.97 -7.20 -21.91
C VAL A 260 15.70 -7.13 -22.76
N ASP A 261 15.58 -8.00 -23.76
CA ASP A 261 14.38 -8.02 -24.60
C ASP A 261 13.12 -8.39 -23.79
N GLU A 262 11.97 -8.00 -24.31
CA GLU A 262 10.68 -8.24 -23.68
C GLU A 262 10.45 -9.75 -23.45
N ALA A 263 9.91 -10.11 -22.29
CA ALA A 263 9.71 -11.50 -21.86
C ALA A 263 10.96 -12.38 -21.78
N VAL A 264 12.17 -11.80 -21.73
CA VAL A 264 13.41 -12.56 -21.56
C VAL A 264 13.80 -12.70 -20.09
N ASP A 265 14.12 -13.92 -19.68
CA ASP A 265 14.62 -14.26 -18.35
C ASP A 265 16.13 -14.49 -18.32
N ILE A 266 16.70 -14.33 -17.12
CA ILE A 266 18.09 -14.68 -16.82
C ILE A 266 18.06 -15.77 -15.76
N ASN A 267 18.34 -17.01 -16.16
CA ASN A 267 18.39 -18.16 -15.27
C ASN A 267 19.77 -18.26 -14.63
N ILE A 268 19.79 -18.36 -13.31
CA ILE A 268 20.99 -18.24 -12.49
C ILE A 268 21.21 -19.54 -11.71
N SER A 269 22.27 -20.24 -12.05
CA SER A 269 22.80 -21.39 -11.31
C SER A 269 24.23 -21.18 -10.80
N GLY A 270 24.94 -20.17 -11.31
CA GLY A 270 26.21 -19.67 -10.77
C GLY A 270 26.08 -18.20 -10.31
N PRO A 271 27.10 -17.62 -9.65
CA PRO A 271 26.98 -16.29 -9.05
C PRO A 271 26.92 -15.15 -10.07
N VAL A 272 26.08 -14.15 -9.77
CA VAL A 272 25.97 -12.87 -10.50
C VAL A 272 26.25 -11.72 -9.56
N THR A 273 27.10 -10.78 -9.97
CA THR A 273 27.46 -9.59 -9.20
C THR A 273 27.31 -8.33 -10.03
N PHE A 274 26.51 -7.38 -9.54
CA PHE A 274 26.41 -6.01 -10.05
C PHE A 274 27.22 -5.09 -9.13
N ALA A 275 28.39 -4.64 -9.60
CA ALA A 275 29.31 -3.80 -8.86
C ALA A 275 29.19 -2.33 -9.31
N GLY A 276 28.01 -1.74 -9.09
CA GLY A 276 27.78 -0.32 -9.32
C GLY A 276 28.42 0.56 -8.24
N SER A 277 28.49 1.86 -8.51
CA SER A 277 28.90 2.89 -7.54
C SER A 277 27.84 3.99 -7.43
N SER A 278 27.87 4.77 -6.35
CA SER A 278 26.98 5.93 -6.16
C SER A 278 27.09 6.92 -7.31
N ASP A 279 28.30 7.10 -7.83
CA ASP A 279 28.58 8.04 -8.92
C ASP A 279 28.22 7.46 -10.29
N ASN A 280 28.23 6.14 -10.45
CA ASN A 280 27.99 5.50 -11.72
C ASN A 280 27.14 4.21 -11.57
N PRO A 281 25.84 4.35 -11.29
CA PRO A 281 24.96 3.21 -11.10
C PRO A 281 24.84 2.33 -12.35
N ILE A 282 24.64 1.03 -12.17
CA ILE A 282 24.28 0.10 -13.26
C ILE A 282 22.78 0.25 -13.53
N LEU A 283 22.36 0.22 -14.79
CA LEU A 283 20.94 0.13 -15.17
C LEU A 283 20.65 -1.20 -15.87
N VAL A 284 19.67 -1.95 -15.37
CA VAL A 284 19.04 -3.08 -16.06
C VAL A 284 17.61 -2.70 -16.42
N THR A 285 17.28 -2.71 -17.71
CA THR A 285 15.93 -2.39 -18.16
C THR A 285 15.54 -3.11 -19.46
N CYS A 286 14.27 -2.96 -19.85
CA CYS A 286 13.77 -3.53 -21.09
C CYS A 286 14.36 -2.80 -22.31
N SER A 287 14.76 -3.56 -23.32
CA SER A 287 15.29 -3.03 -24.57
C SER A 287 14.22 -2.27 -25.39
N ARG A 288 12.95 -2.63 -25.19
CA ARG A 288 11.79 -2.04 -25.83
C ARG A 288 11.21 -0.93 -24.95
N ARG A 289 11.03 0.25 -25.54
CA ARG A 289 10.30 1.36 -24.91
C ARG A 289 8.87 0.93 -24.55
N GLY A 290 8.48 1.16 -23.29
CA GLY A 290 7.18 0.76 -22.73
C GLY A 290 7.01 -0.75 -22.55
N GLY A 291 8.01 -1.56 -22.90
CA GLY A 291 7.98 -3.01 -22.69
C GLY A 291 8.56 -3.40 -21.34
N TYR A 292 8.36 -4.66 -20.97
CA TYR A 292 8.84 -5.25 -19.74
C TYR A 292 9.61 -6.54 -20.02
N TRP A 293 10.77 -6.71 -19.41
CA TRP A 293 11.51 -7.97 -19.48
C TRP A 293 11.03 -8.93 -18.37
N GLY A 294 11.56 -10.15 -18.35
CA GLY A 294 11.18 -11.17 -17.38
C GLY A 294 11.76 -10.89 -15.99
N GLY A 295 12.65 -11.76 -15.51
CA GLY A 295 13.32 -11.58 -14.24
C GLY A 295 14.61 -12.39 -14.12
N PHE A 296 15.22 -12.30 -12.95
CA PHE A 296 16.31 -13.17 -12.52
C PHE A 296 15.73 -14.38 -11.79
N ILE A 297 16.06 -15.57 -12.29
CA ILE A 297 15.46 -16.81 -11.83
C ILE A 297 16.52 -17.73 -11.26
N THR A 298 16.51 -17.91 -9.94
CA THR A 298 17.50 -18.72 -9.20
C THR A 298 16.81 -19.87 -8.50
N ARG A 299 17.30 -21.11 -8.65
CA ARG A 299 16.69 -22.33 -8.07
C ARG A 299 17.66 -23.24 -7.31
N VAL A 300 18.92 -22.83 -7.23
CA VAL A 300 20.00 -23.65 -6.65
C VAL A 300 20.90 -22.77 -5.80
N ALA A 301 21.49 -23.36 -4.76
CA ALA A 301 22.31 -22.64 -3.78
C ALA A 301 23.54 -21.94 -4.36
N THR A 302 24.09 -22.44 -5.46
CA THR A 302 25.25 -21.82 -6.14
C THR A 302 24.86 -20.63 -7.00
N GLY A 303 23.59 -20.54 -7.42
CA GLY A 303 23.08 -19.37 -8.08
C GLY A 303 22.85 -18.32 -7.02
N THR A 304 23.47 -17.15 -7.13
CA THR A 304 23.27 -16.05 -6.18
C THR A 304 23.26 -14.74 -6.95
N VAL A 305 22.52 -13.76 -6.43
CA VAL A 305 22.52 -12.41 -6.95
C VAL A 305 22.99 -11.47 -5.87
N LYS A 306 24.07 -10.73 -6.18
CA LYS A 306 24.53 -9.62 -5.38
C LYS A 306 24.52 -8.35 -6.20
N ALA A 307 23.93 -7.27 -5.70
CA ALA A 307 23.93 -5.98 -6.38
C ALA A 307 24.21 -4.82 -5.45
N GLN A 308 25.05 -3.90 -5.93
CA GLN A 308 25.32 -2.62 -5.29
C GLN A 308 25.07 -1.48 -6.28
N HIS A 309 24.49 -0.38 -5.80
CA HIS A 309 24.24 0.84 -6.59
C HIS A 309 23.70 0.53 -7.99
N SER A 310 22.62 -0.24 -8.03
CA SER A 310 22.03 -0.75 -9.28
C SER A 310 20.58 -0.34 -9.37
N ILE A 311 20.15 0.02 -10.57
CA ILE A 311 18.79 0.40 -10.91
C ILE A 311 18.19 -0.71 -11.75
N PHE A 312 17.09 -1.30 -11.27
CA PHE A 312 16.31 -2.30 -11.98
C PHE A 312 14.97 -1.71 -12.35
N CYS A 313 14.65 -1.70 -13.64
CA CYS A 313 13.45 -1.06 -14.14
C CYS A 313 12.75 -1.92 -15.19
N ARG A 314 11.41 -1.95 -15.16
CA ARG A 314 10.56 -2.60 -16.18
C ARG A 314 10.77 -4.10 -16.34
N SER A 315 10.71 -4.84 -15.25
CA SER A 315 10.67 -6.29 -15.28
C SER A 315 9.29 -6.83 -14.90
N GLY A 316 9.18 -8.16 -14.78
CA GLY A 316 8.00 -8.84 -14.27
C GLY A 316 6.99 -9.24 -15.34
N TYR A 317 7.42 -9.41 -16.59
CA TYR A 317 6.57 -9.86 -17.69
C TYR A 317 7.10 -11.11 -18.38
N HIS A 318 6.23 -12.12 -18.54
CA HIS A 318 6.47 -13.29 -19.38
C HIS A 318 5.23 -13.57 -20.24
N ASN A 319 5.45 -14.12 -21.44
CA ASN A 319 4.37 -14.45 -22.39
C ASN A 319 3.98 -15.94 -22.38
N THR A 320 4.45 -16.71 -21.40
CA THR A 320 4.14 -18.13 -21.23
C THR A 320 3.64 -18.43 -19.81
N SER A 321 3.00 -19.59 -19.65
CA SER A 321 2.59 -20.10 -18.34
C SER A 321 3.79 -20.46 -17.45
N GLY A 322 3.58 -20.44 -16.12
CA GLY A 322 4.59 -20.86 -15.12
C GLY A 322 5.23 -19.72 -14.34
N TYR A 323 4.81 -18.48 -14.61
CA TYR A 323 5.34 -17.25 -14.01
C TYR A 323 4.31 -16.50 -13.15
N PHE A 324 3.25 -17.21 -12.74
CA PHE A 324 2.23 -16.71 -11.81
C PHE A 324 2.63 -17.19 -10.42
N TRP A 325 3.36 -16.36 -9.69
CA TRP A 325 3.87 -16.69 -8.36
C TRP A 325 3.23 -15.81 -7.29
N GLY A 326 3.14 -16.33 -6.08
CA GLY A 326 2.55 -15.64 -4.94
C GLY A 326 1.05 -15.38 -5.07
N HIS A 327 0.49 -14.75 -4.04
CA HIS A 327 -0.92 -14.41 -3.95
C HIS A 327 -1.34 -13.42 -5.05
N ALA A 328 -0.52 -12.38 -5.31
CA ALA A 328 -0.73 -11.46 -6.44
C ALA A 328 -0.67 -12.11 -7.84
N GLY A 329 -0.16 -13.34 -7.96
CA GLY A 329 -0.13 -14.09 -9.22
C GLY A 329 0.64 -13.37 -10.33
N ARG A 330 1.88 -12.94 -10.05
CA ARG A 330 2.73 -12.22 -11.01
C ARG A 330 4.15 -12.76 -11.08
N GLN A 331 4.84 -12.46 -12.17
CA GLN A 331 6.25 -12.76 -12.28
C GLN A 331 7.05 -11.83 -11.36
N ALA A 332 8.08 -12.38 -10.72
CA ALA A 332 9.02 -11.64 -9.88
C ALA A 332 10.21 -11.10 -10.68
N LEU A 333 10.70 -9.90 -10.33
CA LEU A 333 12.05 -9.46 -10.72
C LEU A 333 13.11 -10.44 -10.20
N PHE A 334 12.99 -10.84 -8.93
CA PHE A 334 13.89 -11.79 -8.28
C PHE A 334 13.10 -13.00 -7.78
N TYR A 335 13.05 -14.06 -8.58
CA TYR A 335 12.66 -15.38 -8.11
C TYR A 335 13.90 -16.06 -7.51
N THR A 336 13.87 -16.34 -6.20
CA THR A 336 15.03 -16.84 -5.47
C THR A 336 14.65 -18.07 -4.66
N GLU A 337 14.94 -19.25 -5.17
CA GLU A 337 14.64 -20.52 -4.53
C GLU A 337 15.92 -21.24 -4.10
N ASN A 338 15.96 -21.66 -2.84
CA ASN A 338 17.12 -22.34 -2.23
C ASN A 338 18.43 -21.57 -2.43
N SER A 339 18.41 -20.25 -2.24
CA SER A 339 19.48 -19.34 -2.68
C SER A 339 19.61 -18.09 -1.78
N THR A 340 20.51 -17.19 -2.14
CA THR A 340 20.76 -15.90 -1.48
C THR A 340 20.61 -14.74 -2.46
N LEU A 341 19.91 -13.70 -2.00
CA LEU A 341 19.82 -12.39 -2.63
C LEU A 341 20.38 -11.32 -1.69
N ASP A 342 21.34 -10.54 -2.17
CA ASP A 342 22.01 -9.46 -1.42
C ASP A 342 21.95 -8.16 -2.23
N LEU A 343 21.11 -7.21 -1.78
CA LEU A 343 20.91 -5.92 -2.44
C LEU A 343 21.28 -4.78 -1.47
N ASP A 344 22.17 -3.91 -1.94
CA ASP A 344 22.63 -2.76 -1.18
C ASP A 344 22.63 -1.49 -2.06
N HIS A 345 21.97 -0.42 -1.61
CA HIS A 345 21.78 0.80 -2.39
C HIS A 345 21.17 0.56 -3.80
N CYS A 346 20.12 -0.26 -3.87
CA CYS A 346 19.47 -0.60 -5.13
C CYS A 346 18.12 0.10 -5.30
N TYR A 347 17.78 0.43 -6.54
CA TYR A 347 16.58 1.20 -6.89
C TYR A 347 15.75 0.40 -7.87
N ILE A 348 14.54 0.04 -7.48
CA ILE A 348 13.69 -0.91 -8.19
C ILE A 348 12.39 -0.17 -8.52
N THR A 349 12.27 0.30 -9.76
CA THR A 349 11.14 1.18 -10.13
C THR A 349 10.43 0.74 -11.41
N ASP A 350 9.11 0.97 -11.47
CA ASP A 350 8.30 0.84 -12.70
C ASP A 350 8.27 -0.59 -13.26
N HIS A 351 7.78 -1.53 -12.46
CA HIS A 351 7.64 -2.95 -12.81
C HIS A 351 6.17 -3.31 -13.02
N ILE A 352 5.87 -4.25 -13.92
CA ILE A 352 4.49 -4.71 -14.14
C ILE A 352 4.14 -5.91 -13.25
N GLY A 353 5.16 -6.64 -12.80
CA GLY A 353 5.03 -7.78 -11.90
C GLY A 353 5.34 -7.42 -10.44
N GLN A 354 5.59 -8.46 -9.64
CA GLN A 354 6.09 -8.32 -8.26
C GLN A 354 7.61 -8.20 -8.24
N ILE A 355 8.19 -7.75 -7.13
CA ILE A 355 9.65 -7.63 -7.04
C ILE A 355 10.30 -8.89 -6.50
N PHE A 356 9.91 -9.32 -5.30
CA PHE A 356 10.54 -10.45 -4.62
C PHE A 356 9.63 -11.68 -4.61
N TYR A 357 10.19 -12.84 -4.92
CA TYR A 357 9.55 -14.12 -4.64
C TYR A 357 10.57 -15.17 -4.17
N PRO A 358 11.09 -15.04 -2.94
CA PRO A 358 12.00 -16.02 -2.39
C PRO A 358 11.26 -17.21 -1.78
N ILE A 359 11.89 -18.38 -1.87
CA ILE A 359 11.45 -19.65 -1.25
C ILE A 359 12.68 -20.33 -0.64
N ASN A 360 12.62 -20.73 0.63
CA ASN A 360 13.72 -21.44 1.30
C ASN A 360 15.08 -20.71 1.16
N SER A 361 15.08 -19.39 1.30
CA SER A 361 16.20 -18.53 0.90
C SER A 361 16.61 -17.55 2.00
N SER A 362 17.77 -16.91 1.80
CA SER A 362 18.27 -15.84 2.67
C SER A 362 18.34 -14.53 1.89
N ILE A 363 17.63 -13.50 2.38
CA ILE A 363 17.44 -12.25 1.65
C ILE A 363 17.94 -11.10 2.52
N ASN A 364 18.92 -10.35 2.02
CA ASN A 364 19.50 -9.19 2.68
C ASN A 364 19.27 -7.96 1.80
N LEU A 365 18.47 -7.02 2.29
CA LEU A 365 18.07 -5.82 1.59
C LEU A 365 18.45 -4.61 2.44
N THR A 366 19.29 -3.72 1.93
CA THR A 366 19.75 -2.56 2.68
C THR A 366 19.80 -1.33 1.77
N ASN A 367 19.25 -0.20 2.26
CA ASN A 367 19.20 1.06 1.51
C ASN A 367 18.51 0.91 0.14
N ILE A 368 17.43 0.14 0.04
CA ILE A 368 16.73 -0.05 -1.24
C ILE A 368 15.49 0.84 -1.36
N LEU A 369 15.17 1.22 -2.61
CA LEU A 369 13.87 1.78 -2.99
C LEU A 369 13.13 0.76 -3.85
N VAL A 370 11.90 0.44 -3.48
CA VAL A 370 10.94 -0.29 -4.32
C VAL A 370 9.76 0.63 -4.59
N GLN A 371 9.50 0.92 -5.86
CA GLN A 371 8.45 1.87 -6.25
C GLN A 371 7.71 1.48 -7.53
N ARG A 372 6.37 1.61 -7.56
CA ARG A 372 5.55 1.36 -8.76
C ARG A 372 5.78 -0.05 -9.34
N ALA A 373 5.41 -1.05 -8.55
CA ALA A 373 5.37 -2.46 -8.92
C ALA A 373 4.02 -3.04 -8.50
N LYS A 374 3.57 -4.19 -9.02
CA LYS A 374 2.28 -4.75 -8.60
C LYS A 374 2.18 -4.94 -7.08
N THR A 375 3.26 -5.45 -6.49
CA THR A 375 3.51 -5.60 -5.05
C THR A 375 5.03 -5.59 -4.86
N GLY A 376 5.52 -5.23 -3.67
CA GLY A 376 6.93 -5.44 -3.34
C GLY A 376 7.31 -6.92 -3.26
N GLY A 377 6.32 -7.80 -3.16
CA GLY A 377 6.48 -9.24 -3.35
C GLY A 377 6.22 -10.05 -2.09
N GLN A 378 6.39 -11.37 -2.23
CA GLN A 378 6.04 -12.35 -1.22
C GLN A 378 7.25 -13.20 -0.83
N VAL A 379 7.60 -13.18 0.45
CA VAL A 379 8.71 -13.95 1.01
C VAL A 379 8.19 -15.23 1.66
N ASN A 380 8.70 -16.39 1.22
CA ASN A 380 8.18 -17.70 1.63
C ASN A 380 9.27 -18.55 2.28
N TYR A 381 9.00 -19.14 3.45
CA TYR A 381 9.90 -20.09 4.12
C TYR A 381 11.36 -19.59 4.20
N SER A 382 11.55 -18.29 4.37
CA SER A 382 12.84 -17.63 4.17
C SER A 382 13.22 -16.77 5.37
N ASN A 383 14.48 -16.36 5.40
CA ASN A 383 14.98 -15.36 6.33
C ASN A 383 15.13 -14.03 5.60
N LEU A 384 14.49 -12.98 6.11
CA LEU A 384 14.58 -11.62 5.59
C LEU A 384 15.30 -10.70 6.59
N ILE A 385 16.29 -9.99 6.09
CA ILE A 385 16.88 -8.84 6.75
C ILE A 385 16.66 -7.62 5.86
N LEU A 386 15.91 -6.64 6.34
CA LEU A 386 15.54 -5.42 5.61
C LEU A 386 15.89 -4.19 6.43
N ARG A 387 16.73 -3.30 5.88
CA ARG A 387 17.19 -2.09 6.60
C ARG A 387 17.15 -0.83 5.75
N ASN A 388 16.80 0.29 6.37
CA ASN A 388 16.95 1.64 5.82
C ASN A 388 16.32 1.79 4.43
N SER A 389 15.16 1.17 4.19
CA SER A 389 14.58 1.01 2.86
C SER A 389 13.21 1.67 2.74
N ILE A 390 12.75 1.83 1.50
CA ILE A 390 11.46 2.46 1.19
C ILE A 390 10.71 1.61 0.18
N PHE A 391 9.47 1.28 0.49
CA PHE A 391 8.52 0.57 -0.36
C PHE A 391 7.32 1.49 -0.57
N THR A 392 7.02 1.85 -1.82
CA THR A 392 5.93 2.79 -2.12
C THR A 392 5.22 2.56 -3.45
N ASP A 393 3.96 2.94 -3.53
CA ASP A 393 3.18 3.08 -4.78
C ASP A 393 2.88 1.72 -5.41
N PHE A 394 2.12 0.89 -4.70
CA PHE A 394 1.73 -0.43 -5.18
C PHE A 394 0.25 -0.40 -5.58
N PRO A 395 -0.08 -0.47 -6.90
CA PRO A 395 0.79 -0.54 -8.05
C PRO A 395 1.22 0.81 -8.64
N ASP A 396 0.59 1.88 -8.18
CA ASP A 396 0.70 3.21 -8.75
C ASP A 396 0.51 4.29 -7.68
N ASP A 397 0.71 5.54 -8.07
CA ASP A 397 0.65 6.73 -7.20
C ASP A 397 -0.72 7.43 -7.26
N THR A 398 -1.80 6.68 -7.41
CA THR A 398 -3.17 7.24 -7.44
C THR A 398 -3.90 6.96 -6.13
N TYR A 399 -4.85 7.84 -5.79
CA TYR A 399 -5.75 7.67 -4.64
C TYR A 399 -6.93 6.73 -4.93
N GLU A 400 -6.91 6.02 -6.06
CA GLU A 400 -7.97 5.08 -6.44
C GLU A 400 -7.79 3.77 -5.69
N TYR A 401 -8.81 3.33 -4.95
CA TYR A 401 -8.83 2.00 -4.32
C TYR A 401 -8.76 0.89 -5.38
N LYS A 402 -8.00 -0.17 -5.08
CA LYS A 402 -7.88 -1.38 -5.91
C LYS A 402 -7.65 -2.59 -5.02
N ASP A 403 -8.66 -3.47 -4.94
CA ASP A 403 -8.60 -4.77 -4.27
C ASP A 403 -7.95 -5.81 -5.20
N GLU A 404 -6.62 -5.83 -5.24
CA GLU A 404 -5.88 -6.74 -6.11
C GLU A 404 -4.51 -7.16 -5.53
N ASP A 405 -4.45 -7.45 -4.22
CA ASP A 405 -3.26 -7.97 -3.54
C ASP A 405 -2.05 -7.03 -3.74
N ASN A 406 -2.22 -5.76 -3.41
CA ASN A 406 -1.26 -4.70 -3.69
C ASN A 406 -0.42 -4.32 -2.48
N ASP A 407 0.01 -5.34 -1.75
CA ASP A 407 0.84 -5.20 -0.59
C ASP A 407 2.20 -4.60 -0.93
N ALA A 408 2.76 -3.84 -0.02
CA ALA A 408 4.16 -3.48 -0.10
C ALA A 408 5.08 -4.67 0.23
N LEU A 409 4.69 -5.58 1.12
CA LEU A 409 5.43 -6.82 1.40
C LEU A 409 4.53 -7.87 2.06
N TYR A 410 4.53 -9.08 1.52
CA TYR A 410 3.86 -10.23 2.13
C TYR A 410 4.90 -11.21 2.72
N LEU A 411 4.70 -11.66 3.96
CA LEU A 411 5.56 -12.61 4.66
C LEU A 411 4.81 -13.91 5.01
N SER A 412 5.15 -14.98 4.28
CA SER A 412 4.62 -16.33 4.45
C SER A 412 5.65 -17.25 5.11
N ALA A 413 5.31 -17.86 6.24
CA ALA A 413 6.15 -18.87 6.89
C ALA A 413 7.63 -18.45 7.10
N SER A 414 7.88 -17.16 7.35
CA SER A 414 9.23 -16.57 7.26
C SER A 414 9.60 -15.83 8.54
N ASP A 415 10.90 -15.83 8.84
CA ASP A 415 11.49 -14.99 9.87
C ASP A 415 11.98 -13.68 9.24
N ALA A 416 11.70 -12.55 9.88
CA ALA A 416 12.07 -11.24 9.37
C ALA A 416 12.58 -10.27 10.46
N GLN A 417 13.64 -9.56 10.11
CA GLN A 417 14.17 -8.41 10.87
C GLN A 417 14.11 -7.18 9.98
N ILE A 418 13.26 -6.22 10.33
CA ILE A 418 13.00 -5.02 9.54
C ILE A 418 13.32 -3.78 10.39
N GLU A 419 14.21 -2.92 9.90
CA GLU A 419 14.70 -1.77 10.67
C GLU A 419 14.70 -0.50 9.82
N ASN A 420 14.27 0.62 10.40
CA ASN A 420 14.33 1.95 9.77
C ASN A 420 13.72 1.98 8.34
N THR A 421 12.60 1.29 8.13
CA THR A 421 12.01 1.10 6.80
C THR A 421 10.65 1.77 6.72
N ILE A 422 10.33 2.34 5.55
CA ILE A 422 9.05 2.99 5.27
C ILE A 422 8.27 2.13 4.28
N PHE A 423 7.04 1.78 4.63
CA PHE A 423 6.04 1.20 3.75
C PHE A 423 4.93 2.23 3.58
N MET A 424 4.63 2.62 2.35
CA MET A 424 3.62 3.65 2.15
C MET A 424 2.89 3.53 0.82
N TYR A 425 1.68 4.07 0.72
CA TYR A 425 0.90 4.07 -0.53
C TYR A 425 0.77 2.67 -1.18
N ALA A 426 0.60 1.65 -0.35
CA ALA A 426 0.11 0.35 -0.79
C ALA A 426 -1.41 0.45 -0.92
N LYS A 427 -1.97 0.02 -2.06
CA LYS A 427 -3.43 -0.04 -2.24
C LYS A 427 -4.11 -1.15 -1.45
N ASP A 428 -3.29 -1.92 -0.76
CA ASP A 428 -3.64 -2.97 0.16
C ASP A 428 -2.79 -2.76 1.44
N ASP A 429 -2.07 -3.76 1.90
CA ASP A 429 -1.30 -3.68 3.13
C ASP A 429 0.11 -3.11 2.98
N GLY A 430 0.57 -2.37 3.99
CA GLY A 430 1.98 -2.03 4.11
C GLY A 430 2.84 -3.27 4.40
N LEU A 431 2.33 -4.17 5.22
CA LEU A 431 2.93 -5.46 5.52
C LEU A 431 1.81 -6.46 5.80
N ASP A 432 1.69 -7.47 4.96
CA ASP A 432 0.88 -8.64 5.27
C ASP A 432 1.78 -9.74 5.84
N SER A 433 1.35 -10.35 6.93
CA SER A 433 1.84 -11.65 7.32
C SER A 433 0.71 -12.66 7.46
N GLY A 434 0.27 -13.20 6.34
CA GLY A 434 -0.69 -14.29 6.24
C GLY A 434 -0.09 -15.70 6.23
N ASN A 435 -0.96 -16.69 5.98
CA ASN A 435 -0.73 -18.15 5.95
C ASN A 435 -0.83 -18.88 7.32
N THR A 436 -1.06 -20.19 7.23
CA THR A 436 -1.32 -21.13 8.32
C THR A 436 -0.07 -21.61 9.07
N GLU A 437 1.09 -21.02 8.78
CA GLU A 437 2.40 -21.45 9.25
C GLU A 437 3.05 -20.38 10.13
N GLY A 438 4.07 -20.78 10.90
CA GLY A 438 4.73 -19.92 11.89
C GLY A 438 5.68 -18.88 11.29
N GLY A 439 6.42 -18.21 12.17
CA GLY A 439 7.40 -17.19 11.78
C GLY A 439 7.55 -16.11 12.85
N THR A 440 8.73 -15.55 12.97
CA THR A 440 9.02 -14.45 13.89
C THR A 440 9.35 -13.19 13.09
N ILE A 441 8.56 -12.15 13.28
CA ILE A 441 8.74 -10.87 12.60
C ILE A 441 9.06 -9.81 13.66
N THR A 442 10.18 -9.14 13.48
CA THR A 442 10.62 -8.06 14.36
C THR A 442 10.82 -6.80 13.54
N LEU A 443 10.18 -5.71 13.96
CA LEU A 443 10.25 -4.41 13.31
C LEU A 443 10.70 -3.36 14.32
N SER A 444 11.63 -2.51 13.91
CA SER A 444 12.06 -1.38 14.72
C SER A 444 12.18 -0.08 13.91
N ASN A 445 11.72 1.02 14.49
CA ASN A 445 11.79 2.36 13.89
C ASN A 445 11.20 2.41 12.46
N CYS A 446 10.14 1.64 12.20
CA CYS A 446 9.50 1.58 10.88
C CYS A 446 8.32 2.54 10.78
N ARG A 447 7.96 2.92 9.57
CA ARG A 447 6.80 3.76 9.28
C ARG A 447 5.89 3.07 8.28
N PHE A 448 4.61 3.05 8.59
CA PHE A 448 3.51 2.62 7.74
C PHE A 448 2.64 3.82 7.47
N GLU A 449 2.45 4.18 6.21
CA GLU A 449 1.75 5.41 5.88
C GLU A 449 0.91 5.34 4.63
N ALA A 450 -0.33 5.83 4.71
CA ALA A 450 -1.20 5.89 3.54
C ALA A 450 -1.40 4.51 2.88
N CYS A 451 -1.38 3.43 3.66
CA CYS A 451 -1.83 2.11 3.19
C CYS A 451 -3.35 2.10 3.19
N PHE A 452 -3.96 1.63 2.10
CA PHE A 452 -5.40 1.75 1.94
C PHE A 452 -6.15 0.81 2.87
N HIS A 453 -5.59 -0.37 3.14
CA HIS A 453 -6.14 -1.35 4.06
C HIS A 453 -5.40 -1.29 5.39
N GLU A 454 -4.45 -2.18 5.67
CA GLU A 454 -3.67 -2.12 6.91
C GLU A 454 -2.29 -1.48 6.71
N GLY A 455 -1.81 -0.77 7.73
CA GLY A 455 -0.38 -0.55 7.86
C GLY A 455 0.35 -1.88 8.01
N ALA A 456 -0.14 -2.74 8.92
CA ALA A 456 0.26 -4.15 8.95
C ALA A 456 -0.92 -5.07 9.30
N ALA A 457 -1.22 -6.03 8.42
CA ALA A 457 -2.17 -7.10 8.63
C ALA A 457 -1.44 -8.36 9.11
N LEU A 458 -1.91 -8.94 10.21
CA LEU A 458 -1.22 -10.05 10.85
C LEU A 458 -2.18 -11.21 11.04
N SER A 459 -1.87 -12.32 10.38
CA SER A 459 -2.65 -13.54 10.48
C SER A 459 -1.77 -14.75 10.79
N SER A 460 -2.39 -15.80 11.33
CA SER A 460 -1.81 -17.12 11.47
C SER A 460 -2.92 -18.16 11.58
N GLY A 461 -2.70 -19.35 11.05
CA GLY A 461 -3.71 -20.40 11.10
C GLY A 461 -3.39 -21.54 12.08
N ASN A 462 -4.42 -22.32 12.37
CA ASN A 462 -4.32 -23.59 13.09
C ASN A 462 -3.63 -23.42 14.45
N ASN A 463 -2.51 -24.13 14.67
CA ASN A 463 -1.72 -24.07 15.90
C ASN A 463 -0.36 -23.39 15.68
N ALA A 464 -0.20 -22.62 14.60
CA ALA A 464 1.08 -22.01 14.24
C ALA A 464 1.62 -21.11 15.36
N VAL A 465 2.89 -21.30 15.73
CA VAL A 465 3.57 -20.41 16.67
C VAL A 465 4.12 -19.24 15.87
N LYS A 466 3.56 -18.05 16.10
CA LYS A 466 3.93 -16.84 15.39
C LYS A 466 4.11 -15.69 16.36
N LYS A 467 5.20 -14.94 16.25
CA LYS A 467 5.45 -13.80 17.14
C LYS A 467 5.84 -12.58 16.33
N HIS A 468 5.03 -11.53 16.43
CA HIS A 468 5.30 -10.24 15.82
C HIS A 468 5.63 -9.22 16.90
N THR A 469 6.70 -8.45 16.70
CA THR A 469 7.11 -7.41 17.63
C THR A 469 7.41 -6.14 16.86
N PHE A 470 6.71 -5.05 17.21
CA PHE A 470 6.87 -3.73 16.63
C PHE A 470 7.39 -2.81 17.73
N THR A 471 8.53 -2.15 17.49
CA THR A 471 9.13 -1.23 18.46
C THR A 471 9.38 0.12 17.80
N ASN A 472 8.97 1.22 18.44
CA ASN A 472 9.18 2.58 17.92
C ASN A 472 8.61 2.80 16.50
N CYS A 473 7.51 2.11 16.15
CA CYS A 473 6.92 2.20 14.82
C CYS A 473 5.82 3.27 14.77
N VAL A 474 5.62 3.86 13.60
CA VAL A 474 4.55 4.83 13.34
C VAL A 474 3.62 4.27 12.27
N PHE A 475 2.33 4.27 12.55
CA PHE A 475 1.26 3.90 11.63
C PHE A 475 0.37 5.13 11.45
N THR A 476 0.27 5.66 10.23
CA THR A 476 -0.49 6.90 10.03
C THR A 476 -1.16 7.03 8.69
N ASN A 477 -2.35 7.62 8.66
CA ASN A 477 -3.14 7.78 7.44
C ASN A 477 -3.48 6.43 6.75
N CYS A 478 -3.43 5.31 7.48
CA CYS A 478 -3.82 4.00 6.98
C CYS A 478 -5.31 3.74 7.22
N GLY A 479 -5.91 2.81 6.48
CA GLY A 479 -7.27 2.34 6.79
C GLY A 479 -7.32 1.78 8.20
N GLN A 480 -6.36 0.92 8.50
CA GLN A 480 -6.14 0.34 9.80
C GLN A 480 -4.65 0.44 10.12
N GLY A 481 -4.26 0.83 11.34
CA GLY A 481 -2.85 0.98 11.69
C GLY A 481 -2.19 -0.38 11.82
N LEU A 482 -2.58 -1.14 12.83
CA LEU A 482 -2.08 -2.49 13.09
C LEU A 482 -3.26 -3.42 13.39
N GLU A 483 -3.37 -4.49 12.61
CA GLU A 483 -4.41 -5.51 12.77
C GLU A 483 -3.81 -6.83 13.27
N LEU A 484 -4.51 -7.48 14.20
CA LEU A 484 -4.44 -8.93 14.42
C LEU A 484 -5.78 -9.54 14.02
N GLY A 485 -5.78 -10.18 12.85
CA GLY A 485 -6.94 -10.84 12.25
C GLY A 485 -6.93 -12.35 12.56
N PHE A 486 -7.33 -13.16 11.57
CA PHE A 486 -7.35 -14.62 11.62
C PHE A 486 -6.08 -15.15 12.29
N SER A 487 -6.21 -15.78 13.45
CA SER A 487 -5.05 -16.06 14.30
C SER A 487 -5.19 -17.35 15.10
N SER A 488 -4.08 -18.08 15.17
CA SER A 488 -3.92 -19.24 16.06
C SER A 488 -3.89 -18.80 17.53
N PRO A 489 -4.17 -19.70 18.49
CA PRO A 489 -4.03 -19.40 19.92
C PRO A 489 -2.57 -19.18 20.35
N ASN A 490 -1.60 -19.48 19.47
CA ASN A 490 -0.17 -19.32 19.70
C ASN A 490 0.40 -18.09 18.97
N HIS A 491 -0.43 -17.25 18.37
CA HIS A 491 -0.02 -15.99 17.75
C HIS A 491 0.11 -14.91 18.83
N LEU A 492 1.29 -14.30 18.93
CA LEU A 492 1.53 -13.16 19.81
C LEU A 492 1.97 -11.94 19.02
N VAL A 493 1.24 -10.84 19.14
CA VAL A 493 1.60 -9.52 18.63
C VAL A 493 1.94 -8.61 19.80
N VAL A 494 3.10 -7.96 19.75
CA VAL A 494 3.52 -6.96 20.73
C VAL A 494 3.85 -5.66 20.00
N ALA A 495 3.19 -4.56 20.36
CA ALA A 495 3.56 -3.22 19.91
C ALA A 495 4.04 -2.41 21.12
N GLU A 496 5.27 -1.92 21.03
CA GLU A 496 5.99 -1.23 22.10
C GLU A 496 6.43 0.16 21.61
N ASN A 497 6.09 1.21 22.35
CA ASN A 497 6.44 2.59 22.01
C ASN A 497 6.03 2.99 20.58
N CYS A 498 4.85 2.57 20.14
CA CYS A 498 4.33 2.83 18.80
C CYS A 498 3.34 4.00 18.78
N GLN A 499 3.16 4.59 17.61
CA GLN A 499 2.21 5.68 17.38
C GLN A 499 1.24 5.28 16.26
N PHE A 500 -0.07 5.33 16.54
CA PHE A 500 -1.16 5.07 15.60
C PHE A 500 -1.93 6.38 15.41
N LEU A 501 -1.66 7.10 14.33
CA LEU A 501 -2.08 8.50 14.16
C LEU A 501 -2.94 8.69 12.91
N LYS A 502 -4.16 9.23 13.06
CA LYS A 502 -4.99 9.61 11.90
C LYS A 502 -5.29 8.46 10.94
N ASN A 503 -5.48 7.26 11.46
CA ASN A 503 -5.94 6.11 10.69
C ASN A 503 -7.48 6.02 10.76
N GLY A 504 -8.08 5.17 9.94
CA GLY A 504 -9.49 4.78 10.13
C GLY A 504 -9.64 4.09 11.49
N VAL A 505 -8.89 3.02 11.66
CA VAL A 505 -8.71 2.34 12.95
C VAL A 505 -7.25 2.41 13.35
N GLY A 506 -6.94 2.89 14.56
CA GLY A 506 -5.55 2.89 15.06
C GLY A 506 -5.05 1.47 15.34
N ILE A 507 -5.75 0.76 16.22
CA ILE A 507 -5.42 -0.60 16.67
C ILE A 507 -6.64 -1.49 16.45
N ARG A 508 -6.48 -2.57 15.68
CA ARG A 508 -7.54 -3.56 15.44
C ARG A 508 -7.20 -4.94 16.00
N TYR A 509 -8.18 -5.49 16.69
CA TYR A 509 -8.24 -6.91 17.01
C TYR A 509 -9.53 -7.48 16.42
N GLY A 510 -9.41 -8.40 15.46
CA GLY A 510 -10.53 -8.98 14.75
C GLY A 510 -10.36 -8.90 13.24
N ASP A 511 -11.14 -9.71 12.54
CA ASP A 511 -11.02 -9.96 11.12
C ASP A 511 -12.33 -9.60 10.40
N ASN A 512 -12.21 -9.32 9.11
CA ASN A 512 -13.25 -9.04 8.14
C ASN A 512 -13.97 -10.29 7.61
N TYR A 513 -13.46 -11.50 7.86
CA TYR A 513 -14.04 -12.75 7.36
C TYR A 513 -15.03 -13.40 8.34
N GLU A 514 -16.15 -13.89 7.82
CA GLU A 514 -17.18 -14.60 8.61
C GLU A 514 -16.72 -15.97 9.13
N TRP A 515 -15.66 -16.52 8.51
CA TRP A 515 -15.07 -17.82 8.85
C TRP A 515 -13.82 -17.71 9.73
N ALA A 516 -13.30 -16.49 9.96
CA ALA A 516 -12.02 -16.31 10.65
C ALA A 516 -12.16 -16.49 12.16
N GLU A 517 -11.41 -17.46 12.69
CA GLU A 517 -11.13 -17.60 14.11
C GLU A 517 -10.01 -16.62 14.51
N VAL A 518 -10.22 -15.89 15.61
CA VAL A 518 -9.29 -14.85 16.09
C VAL A 518 -8.91 -15.16 17.54
N GLU A 519 -7.94 -16.07 17.71
CA GLU A 519 -7.56 -16.63 19.02
C GLU A 519 -6.21 -16.10 19.55
N GLY A 520 -5.48 -15.35 18.73
CA GLY A 520 -4.18 -14.79 19.08
C GLY A 520 -4.23 -13.75 20.19
N LYS A 521 -3.06 -13.28 20.63
CA LYS A 521 -2.95 -12.24 21.67
C LYS A 521 -2.23 -11.02 21.13
N MET A 522 -2.79 -9.85 21.42
CA MET A 522 -2.19 -8.55 21.11
C MET A 522 -1.93 -7.78 22.40
N ILE A 523 -0.70 -7.29 22.54
CA ILE A 523 -0.27 -6.50 23.69
C ILE A 523 0.29 -5.17 23.19
N ILE A 524 -0.35 -4.08 23.61
CA ILE A 524 0.03 -2.72 23.26
C ILE A 524 0.62 -2.02 24.48
N ARG A 525 1.84 -1.52 24.37
CA ARG A 525 2.59 -0.94 25.49
C ARG A 525 3.20 0.41 25.15
N ASN A 526 3.19 1.32 26.12
CA ASN A 526 3.89 2.61 26.04
C ASN A 526 3.57 3.39 24.75
N SER A 527 2.35 3.24 24.22
CA SER A 527 1.99 3.64 22.87
C SER A 527 0.88 4.71 22.86
N PHE A 528 0.70 5.34 21.70
CA PHE A 528 -0.33 6.34 21.49
C PHE A 528 -1.21 5.94 20.30
N SER A 529 -2.53 5.94 20.47
CA SER A 529 -3.48 5.81 19.36
C SER A 529 -4.37 7.06 19.34
N LEU A 530 -4.08 7.99 18.43
CA LEU A 530 -4.62 9.35 18.50
C LEU A 530 -5.18 9.83 17.17
N ASN A 531 -6.30 10.54 17.25
CA ASN A 531 -6.96 11.20 16.13
C ASN A 531 -7.36 10.22 15.02
N ASN A 532 -7.57 8.95 15.35
CA ASN A 532 -8.16 7.98 14.44
C ASN A 532 -9.69 8.13 14.46
N ASP A 533 -10.39 7.57 13.48
CA ASP A 533 -11.87 7.49 13.59
C ASP A 533 -12.24 6.63 14.79
N ARG A 534 -11.54 5.50 14.93
CA ARG A 534 -11.52 4.64 16.12
C ARG A 534 -10.09 4.39 16.58
N ASP A 535 -9.74 4.80 17.79
CA ASP A 535 -8.40 4.53 18.32
C ASP A 535 -8.18 3.04 18.59
N VAL A 536 -9.24 2.32 18.95
CA VAL A 536 -9.26 0.87 19.17
C VAL A 536 -10.55 0.30 18.58
N TRP A 537 -10.44 -0.80 17.84
CA TRP A 537 -11.57 -1.59 17.36
C TRP A 537 -11.35 -3.08 17.68
N ASN A 538 -12.10 -3.61 18.65
CA ASN A 538 -12.11 -5.04 18.96
C ASN A 538 -13.44 -5.64 18.53
N MET A 539 -13.50 -6.25 17.36
CA MET A 539 -14.73 -6.86 16.86
C MET A 539 -14.42 -8.01 15.92
N VAL A 540 -14.89 -9.20 16.24
CA VAL A 540 -14.72 -10.40 15.41
C VAL A 540 -15.99 -10.64 14.60
N ARG A 541 -15.89 -10.65 13.26
CA ARG A 541 -17.05 -10.86 12.39
C ARG A 541 -17.75 -12.19 12.62
N MET A 542 -17.00 -13.26 12.83
CA MET A 542 -17.57 -14.59 13.07
C MET A 542 -18.54 -14.59 14.27
N THR A 543 -18.25 -13.87 15.35
CA THR A 543 -19.06 -13.87 16.58
C THR A 543 -19.96 -12.66 16.73
N TRP A 544 -19.67 -11.57 16.00
CA TRP A 544 -20.25 -10.24 16.19
C TRP A 544 -20.05 -9.73 17.63
N SER A 545 -18.86 -9.96 18.18
CA SER A 545 -18.53 -9.55 19.55
C SER A 545 -17.04 -9.23 19.71
N PRO A 546 -16.67 -8.41 20.70
CA PRO A 546 -15.28 -8.26 21.13
C PRO A 546 -14.76 -9.52 21.82
N VAL A 547 -13.43 -9.68 21.83
CA VAL A 547 -12.69 -10.67 22.64
C VAL A 547 -11.74 -9.91 23.57
N LEU A 548 -12.22 -9.54 24.76
CA LEU A 548 -11.54 -8.54 25.61
C LEU A 548 -10.27 -9.07 26.27
N GLU A 549 -10.21 -10.37 26.55
CA GLU A 549 -9.10 -11.05 27.21
C GLU A 549 -7.83 -11.14 26.36
N ASN A 550 -7.95 -10.99 25.03
CA ASN A 550 -6.87 -11.23 24.08
C ASN A 550 -6.20 -9.94 23.58
N LEU A 551 -6.79 -8.77 23.83
CA LEU A 551 -6.18 -7.48 23.55
C LEU A 551 -5.96 -6.71 24.87
N THR A 552 -4.69 -6.46 25.18
CA THR A 552 -4.27 -5.84 26.44
C THR A 552 -3.45 -4.58 26.22
N PHE A 553 -3.58 -3.65 27.16
CA PHE A 553 -2.95 -2.34 27.10
C PHE A 553 -2.15 -2.04 28.37
N GLU A 554 -0.95 -1.51 28.21
CA GLU A 554 -0.09 -1.04 29.30
C GLU A 554 0.44 0.35 28.95
N ASN A 555 0.21 1.36 29.79
CA ASN A 555 0.64 2.75 29.54
C ASN A 555 0.34 3.22 28.09
N THR A 556 -0.87 2.97 27.61
CA THR A 556 -1.31 3.34 26.26
C THR A 556 -2.36 4.44 26.35
N VAL A 557 -2.23 5.49 25.54
CA VAL A 557 -3.13 6.65 25.56
C VAL A 557 -3.94 6.71 24.27
N VAL A 558 -5.23 6.98 24.41
CA VAL A 558 -6.18 7.17 23.30
C VAL A 558 -6.69 8.61 23.22
N SER A 559 -7.19 9.05 22.07
CA SER A 559 -7.79 10.37 21.88
C SER A 559 -9.29 10.43 22.20
N LYS A 560 -9.99 9.29 22.14
CA LYS A 560 -11.43 9.19 22.45
C LYS A 560 -11.68 8.05 23.47
N PRO A 561 -12.69 8.17 24.35
CA PRO A 561 -13.10 7.06 25.21
C PRO A 561 -13.43 5.81 24.39
N CYS A 562 -12.94 4.66 24.83
CA CYS A 562 -13.25 3.37 24.21
C CYS A 562 -14.19 2.57 25.14
N PRO A 563 -15.48 2.39 24.80
CA PRO A 563 -16.43 1.67 25.65
C PRO A 563 -16.01 0.23 25.98
N GLN A 564 -15.28 -0.43 25.07
CA GLN A 564 -14.74 -1.78 25.25
C GLN A 564 -13.59 -1.83 26.27
N TYR A 565 -12.93 -0.69 26.48
CA TYR A 565 -11.77 -0.53 27.35
C TYR A 565 -11.86 0.77 28.17
N PRO A 566 -12.82 0.87 29.11
CA PRO A 566 -13.11 2.11 29.82
C PRO A 566 -11.96 2.58 30.73
N GLY A 567 -10.99 1.71 31.02
CA GLY A 567 -9.80 2.02 31.82
C GLY A 567 -8.66 2.67 31.04
N LEU A 568 -8.77 2.82 29.71
CA LEU A 568 -7.72 3.45 28.90
C LEU A 568 -7.63 4.96 29.19
N PRO A 569 -6.43 5.49 29.49
CA PRO A 569 -6.21 6.92 29.58
C PRO A 569 -6.58 7.65 28.29
N VAL A 570 -7.36 8.72 28.42
CA VAL A 570 -7.72 9.61 27.30
C VAL A 570 -6.84 10.87 27.36
N MET A 571 -6.23 11.24 26.24
CA MET A 571 -5.47 12.48 26.12
C MET A 571 -6.41 13.68 26.32
N VAL A 572 -6.18 14.46 27.37
CA VAL A 572 -6.90 15.72 27.60
C VAL A 572 -6.40 16.72 26.56
N GLN A 573 -7.30 17.17 25.68
CA GLN A 573 -7.02 18.18 24.65
C GLN A 573 -6.76 19.56 25.24
#